data_AF-A0A950EXJ3-F1
#
_entry.id   AF-A0A950EXJ3-F1
#
_cell.length_a   1.000
_cell.length_b   1.000
_cell.length_c   1.000
_cell.angle_alpha   90.00
_cell.angle_beta   90.00
_cell.angle_gamma   90.00
#
_symmetry.space_group_name_H-M   'P 1'
#
loop_
_entity.id
_entity.type
_entity.pdbx_description
1 polymer ?
#
loop_
_entity_poly.entity_id
_entity_poly.type
_entity_poly.pdbx_seq_one_letter_code
_entity_poly.pdbx_strand_id
1 'polypeptide(L)'
;MTIPSASIPLVSTIFGLTYLALTVGRVPGLRTDRAGIALVGAAVMLACGMLSMADAARAVDYETIVLLFGMMVVVTYLRMAGCFALATEQVAARCSGPLTLL
;
A
#
# COMPACT_ATOMS: atom_id res chain seq x y z
N MET A 1 -16.20 16.50 18.55
CA MET A 1 -15.69 17.24 17.38
C MET A 1 -16.65 17.02 16.22
N THR A 2 -17.64 17.90 16.05
CA THR A 2 -18.51 17.88 14.87
C THR A 2 -17.74 18.48 13.71
N ILE A 3 -17.35 17.65 12.76
CA ILE A 3 -16.75 18.09 11.50
C ILE A 3 -17.80 18.98 10.82
N PRO A 4 -17.50 20.23 10.43
CA PRO A 4 -18.42 21.03 9.65
C PRO A 4 -18.84 20.25 8.39
N SER A 5 -20.14 20.23 8.07
CA SER A 5 -20.64 19.53 6.86
C SER A 5 -19.97 20.03 5.58
N ALA A 6 -19.48 21.27 5.59
CA ALA A 6 -18.70 21.87 4.51
C ALA A 6 -17.34 21.20 4.27
N SER A 7 -16.76 20.47 5.23
CA SER A 7 -15.45 19.81 5.10
C SER A 7 -15.54 18.45 4.40
N ILE A 8 -16.68 17.75 4.53
CA ILE A 8 -16.93 16.42 3.97
C ILE A 8 -16.66 16.36 2.45
N PRO A 9 -17.15 17.29 1.61
CA PRO A 9 -16.86 17.24 0.17
C PRO A 9 -15.36 17.40 -0.13
N LEU A 10 -14.65 18.23 0.64
CA LEU A 10 -13.23 18.47 0.45
C LEU A 10 -12.40 17.23 0.84
N VAL A 11 -12.71 16.62 1.99
CA VAL A 11 -12.14 15.32 2.42
C VAL A 11 -12.35 14.26 1.35
N SER A 12 -13.59 14.12 0.88
CA SER A 12 -13.97 13.09 -0.10
C SER A 12 -13.27 13.30 -1.44
N THR A 13 -13.10 14.55 -1.87
CA THR A 13 -12.42 14.90 -3.12
C THR A 13 -10.94 14.56 -3.05
N ILE A 14 -10.25 14.96 -1.97
CA ILE A 14 -8.82 14.63 -1.79
C ILE A 14 -8.64 13.11 -1.67
N PHE A 15 -9.50 12.44 -0.91
CA PHE A 15 -9.44 10.99 -0.75
C PHE A 15 -9.62 10.28 -2.09
N GLY A 16 -10.66 10.65 -2.84
CA GLY A 16 -10.93 10.09 -4.17
C GLY A 16 -9.78 10.31 -5.14
N LEU A 17 -9.24 11.54 -5.20
CA LEU A 17 -8.12 11.87 -6.07
C LEU A 17 -6.84 11.12 -5.69
N THR A 18 -6.54 11.00 -4.40
CA THR A 18 -5.39 10.24 -3.89
C THR A 18 -5.53 8.77 -4.24
N TYR A 19 -6.70 8.17 -4.01
CA TYR A 19 -6.95 6.75 -4.32
C TYR A 19 -6.86 6.46 -5.83
N LEU A 20 -7.38 7.37 -6.66
CA LEU A 20 -7.28 7.29 -8.11
C LEU A 20 -5.82 7.40 -8.58
N ALA A 21 -5.01 8.25 -7.94
CA ALA A 21 -3.57 8.28 -8.20
C ALA A 21 -2.88 6.97 -7.79
N LEU A 22 -3.27 6.36 -6.67
CA LEU A 22 -2.74 5.06 -6.21
C LEU A 22 -3.05 3.92 -7.20
N THR A 23 -4.25 3.91 -7.80
CA THR A 23 -4.63 2.89 -8.80
C THR A 23 -3.87 3.05 -10.11
N VAL A 24 -3.61 4.30 -10.53
CA VAL A 24 -2.73 4.58 -11.67
C VAL A 24 -1.29 4.13 -11.38
N GLY A 25 -0.86 4.16 -10.12
CA GLY A 25 0.36 3.49 -9.63
C GLY A 25 1.69 4.10 -10.09
N ARG A 26 1.67 5.03 -11.05
CA ARG A 26 2.80 5.87 -11.46
C ARG A 26 2.28 7.23 -11.92
N VAL A 27 2.82 8.29 -11.33
CA VAL A 27 2.60 9.65 -11.84
C VAL A 27 3.58 9.87 -13.00
N PRO A 28 3.13 10.08 -14.25
CA PRO A 28 4.03 10.30 -15.39
C PRO A 28 4.82 11.60 -15.16
N GLY A 29 6.14 11.48 -14.99
CA GLY A 29 7.06 12.61 -14.79
C GLY A 29 7.71 12.71 -13.40
N LEU A 30 7.14 12.08 -12.37
CA LEU A 30 7.73 12.01 -11.03
C LEU A 30 8.06 10.55 -10.68
N ARG A 31 9.23 10.29 -10.09
CA ARG A 31 9.65 8.94 -9.62
C ARG A 31 8.93 8.56 -8.33
N THR A 32 7.62 8.76 -8.28
CA THR A 32 6.77 8.53 -7.10
C THR A 32 6.11 7.16 -7.22
N ASP A 33 6.36 6.31 -6.24
CA ASP A 33 5.67 5.03 -6.08
C ASP A 33 4.37 5.20 -5.28
N ARG A 34 3.66 4.11 -5.02
CA ARG A 34 2.39 4.12 -4.28
C ARG A 34 2.51 4.76 -2.90
N ALA A 35 3.64 4.55 -2.19
CA ALA A 35 3.86 5.14 -0.88
C ALA A 35 4.02 6.67 -0.98
N GLY A 36 4.76 7.16 -1.98
CA GLY A 36 4.90 8.59 -2.21
C GLY A 36 3.58 9.28 -2.55
N ILE A 37 2.70 8.64 -3.34
CA ILE A 37 1.36 9.18 -3.65
C ILE A 37 0.52 9.30 -2.38
N ALA A 38 0.53 8.27 -1.52
CA ALA A 38 -0.17 8.30 -0.24
C ALA A 38 0.36 9.44 0.67
N LEU A 39 1.68 9.65 0.69
CA LEU A 39 2.32 10.69 1.50
C LEU A 39 1.96 12.10 1.01
N VAL A 40 1.86 12.31 -0.31
CA VAL A 40 1.35 13.57 -0.88
C VAL A 40 -0.11 13.82 -0.48
N GLY A 41 -0.98 12.81 -0.60
CA GLY A 41 -2.37 12.93 -0.18
C GLY A 41 -2.52 13.28 1.31
N ALA A 42 -1.70 12.65 2.17
CA ALA A 42 -1.63 12.96 3.60
C ALA A 42 -1.12 14.39 3.86
N ALA A 43 -0.10 14.85 3.13
CA ALA A 43 0.41 16.21 3.24
C ALA A 43 -0.64 17.26 2.84
N VAL A 44 -1.43 17.00 1.79
CA VAL A 44 -2.55 17.88 1.39
C VAL A 44 -3.63 17.93 2.47
N MET A 45 -3.99 16.79 3.08
CA MET A 45 -4.93 16.72 4.21
C MET A 45 -4.48 17.56 5.41
N LEU A 46 -3.19 17.50 5.75
CA LEU A 46 -2.59 18.29 6.82
C LEU A 46 -2.52 19.78 6.46
N ALA A 47 -2.13 20.12 5.23
CA ALA A 47 -2.03 21.51 4.75
C ALA A 47 -3.40 22.22 4.71
N CYS A 48 -4.47 21.50 4.37
CA CYS A 48 -5.84 22.01 4.43
C CYS A 48 -6.39 22.11 5.87
N GLY A 49 -5.62 21.71 6.90
CA GLY A 49 -6.05 21.74 8.30
C GLY A 49 -7.18 20.78 8.64
N MET A 50 -7.43 19.77 7.80
CA MET A 50 -8.51 18.81 8.00
C MET A 50 -8.15 17.71 9.01
N LEU A 51 -6.87 17.51 9.26
CA LEU A 51 -6.34 16.59 10.25
C LEU A 51 -5.18 17.26 11.00
N SER A 52 -5.09 17.06 12.31
CA SER A 52 -3.92 17.52 13.06
C SER A 52 -2.75 16.55 12.88
N MET A 53 -1.52 17.02 13.01
CA MET A 53 -0.34 16.15 12.92
C MET A 53 -0.36 15.04 13.99
N ALA A 54 -0.88 15.34 15.18
CA ALA A 54 -0.99 14.37 16.27
C ALA A 54 -2.05 13.29 15.99
N ASP A 55 -3.15 13.64 15.32
CA ASP A 55 -4.18 12.68 14.94
C ASP A 55 -3.74 11.85 13.72
N ALA A 56 -3.04 12.47 12.76
CA ALA A 56 -2.43 11.77 11.64
C ALA A 56 -1.41 10.74 12.11
N ALA A 57 -0.53 11.11 13.05
CA ALA A 57 0.46 10.19 13.62
C ALA A 57 -0.19 9.05 14.42
N ARG A 58 -1.33 9.29 15.07
CA ARG A 58 -2.11 8.25 15.77
C ARG A 58 -2.89 7.34 14.82
N ALA A 59 -3.18 7.80 13.60
CA ALA A 59 -3.83 6.98 12.57
C ALA A 59 -2.87 5.99 11.91
N VAL A 60 -1.55 6.15 12.10
CA VAL A 60 -0.53 5.22 11.58
C VAL A 60 -0.37 4.05 12.54
N ASP A 61 -0.67 2.84 12.05
CA ASP A 61 -0.45 1.59 12.76
C ASP A 61 0.97 1.05 12.52
N TYR A 62 1.84 1.24 13.51
CA TYR A 62 3.24 0.81 13.41
C TYR A 62 3.40 -0.71 13.50
N GLU A 63 2.52 -1.40 14.22
CA GLU A 63 2.59 -2.86 14.36
C GLU A 63 2.39 -3.52 12.99
N THR A 64 1.39 -3.08 12.24
CA THR A 64 1.11 -3.55 10.89
C THR A 64 2.25 -3.19 9.94
N ILE A 65 2.79 -1.98 9.99
CA ILE A 65 3.92 -1.58 9.13
C ILE A 65 5.14 -2.46 9.39
N VAL A 66 5.50 -2.69 10.66
CA VAL A 66 6.64 -3.53 11.04
C VAL A 66 6.39 -4.99 10.65
N LEU A 67 5.17 -5.49 10.84
CA LEU A 67 4.79 -6.85 10.44
C LEU A 67 4.93 -7.05 8.93
N LEU A 68 4.36 -6.15 8.13
CA LEU A 68 4.44 -6.21 6.67
C LEU A 68 5.89 -6.06 6.19
N PHE A 69 6.66 -5.14 6.78
CA PHE A 69 8.08 -4.98 6.48
C PHE A 69 8.88 -6.24 6.80
N GLY A 70 8.67 -6.83 7.97
CA GLY A 70 9.30 -8.09 8.36
C GLY A 70 8.99 -9.21 7.38
N MET A 71 7.73 -9.33 6.95
CA MET A 71 7.34 -10.27 5.90
C MET A 71 8.06 -10.00 4.58
N MET A 72 8.17 -8.74 4.15
CA MET A 72 8.93 -8.38 2.93
C MET A 72 10.39 -8.79 3.03
N VAL A 73 11.03 -8.60 4.18
CA VAL A 73 12.41 -9.02 4.43
C VAL A 73 12.53 -10.54 4.33
N VAL A 74 11.69 -11.29 5.06
CA VAL A 74 11.69 -12.77 5.05
C VAL A 74 11.46 -13.31 3.63
N VAL A 75 10.45 -12.81 2.93
CA VAL A 75 10.15 -13.18 1.53
C VAL A 75 11.34 -12.92 0.62
N THR A 76 12.04 -11.81 0.80
CA THR A 76 13.21 -11.47 -0.02
C THR A 76 14.36 -12.44 0.21
N TYR A 77 14.67 -12.80 1.46
CA TYR A 77 15.69 -13.80 1.76
C TYR A 77 15.32 -15.19 1.25
N LEU A 78 14.06 -15.61 1.40
CA LEU A 78 13.57 -16.87 0.84
C LEU A 78 13.71 -16.91 -0.69
N ARG A 79 13.42 -15.79 -1.36
CA ARG A 79 13.61 -15.65 -2.82
C ARG A 79 15.07 -15.74 -3.21
N MET A 80 15.97 -15.07 -2.49
CA MET A 80 17.42 -15.12 -2.74
C MET A 80 17.99 -16.53 -2.49
N ALA A 81 17.50 -17.25 -1.48
CA ALA A 81 17.88 -18.63 -1.21
C ALA A 81 17.33 -19.65 -2.22
N GLY A 82 16.51 -19.23 -3.19
CA GLY A 82 15.89 -20.13 -4.18
C GLY A 82 14.77 -20.99 -3.62
N CYS A 83 14.31 -20.74 -2.38
CA CYS A 83 13.28 -21.55 -1.72
C CYS A 83 11.97 -21.58 -2.53
N PHE A 84 11.58 -20.46 -3.12
CA PHE A 84 10.40 -20.42 -3.99
C PHE A 84 10.56 -21.26 -5.25
N ALA A 85 11.75 -21.33 -5.84
CA ALA A 85 12.00 -22.17 -7.02
C ALA A 85 11.88 -23.66 -6.68
N LEU A 86 12.46 -24.09 -5.56
CA LEU A 86 12.35 -25.46 -5.06
C LEU A 86 10.88 -25.82 -4.74
N ALA A 87 10.14 -24.91 -4.11
CA ALA A 87 8.73 -25.11 -3.81
C ALA A 87 7.90 -25.24 -5.10
N THR A 88 8.16 -24.40 -6.11
CA THR A 88 7.45 -24.50 -7.40
C THR A 88 7.74 -25.80 -8.13
N GLU A 89 8.98 -26.29 -8.12
CA GLU A 89 9.35 -27.55 -8.77
C GLU A 89 8.71 -28.75 -8.06
N GLN A 90 8.71 -28.76 -6.72
CA GLN A 90 8.05 -29.82 -5.94
C GLN A 90 6.53 -29.85 -6.15
N VAL A 91 5.88 -28.68 -6.21
CA VAL A 91 4.44 -28.59 -6.48
C VAL A 91 4.14 -29.04 -7.91
N ALA A 92 4.92 -28.58 -8.90
CA ALA A 92 4.76 -28.97 -10.30
C ALA A 92 4.96 -30.48 -10.51
N ALA A 93 5.94 -31.09 -9.83
CA ALA A 93 6.19 -32.53 -9.88
C ALA A 93 5.05 -33.36 -9.27
N ARG A 94 4.25 -32.79 -8.35
CA ARG A 94 3.06 -33.43 -7.77
C ARG A 94 1.78 -33.18 -8.59
N CYS A 95 1.76 -32.15 -9.41
CA CYS A 95 0.63 -31.73 -10.25
C CYS A 95 1.00 -31.82 -11.74
N SER A 96 1.31 -33.03 -12.22
CA SER A 96 1.87 -33.28 -13.55
C SER A 96 0.88 -33.23 -14.73
N GLY A 97 -0.24 -32.50 -14.62
CA GLY A 97 -1.30 -32.47 -15.62
C GLY A 97 -1.71 -31.04 -16.02
N PRO A 98 -1.57 -30.63 -17.31
CA PRO A 98 -2.02 -29.31 -17.77
C PRO A 98 -3.53 -29.04 -17.63
N LEU A 99 -4.37 -30.08 -17.49
CA LEU A 99 -5.81 -29.95 -17.21
C LEU A 99 -6.15 -29.84 -15.72
N THR A 100 -5.19 -30.07 -14.81
CA THR A 100 -5.42 -30.00 -13.36
C THR A 100 -5.15 -28.59 -12.78
N LEU A 101 -4.63 -27.66 -13.59
CA LEU A 101 -4.26 -26.29 -13.22
C LEU A 101 -5.14 -25.20 -13.87
N LEU A 102 -6.16 -25.60 -14.63
CA LEU A 102 -7.23 -24.74 -15.19
C LEU A 102 -8.49 -24.90 -14.34
#